data_AF-A0A7M5WR08-F1
#
_entry.id   AF-A0A7M5WR08-F1
#
_cell.length_a   1.000
_cell.length_b   1.000
_cell.length_c   1.000
_cell.angle_alpha   90.00
_cell.angle_beta   90.00
_cell.angle_gamma   90.00
#
_symmetry.space_group_name_H-M   'P 1'
#
loop_
_entity.id
_entity.type
_entity.pdbx_description
1 polymer ?
#
loop_
_entity_poly.entity_id
_entity_poly.type
_entity_poly.pdbx_seq_one_letter_code
_entity_poly.pdbx_strand_id
1 'polypeptide(L)'
;KLWKKKADSCKSTTNPKLNRLPPTEEALIPNISRAHWQLAIHYSCMEPDPPAGDPCKFGWTRDEQAKALNLLMLPTGTKYAPDAVLKSTRCNCKASQCKTNACSCAKAKMGCSEFCGCGDEGYTNECNNKWNENQYESDDEDENEDEFEDEDEDNED
;
A
#
# COMPACT_ATOMS: atom_id res chain seq x y z
N LYS A 1 27.52 -1.73 -2.96
CA LYS A 1 26.32 -1.37 -2.17
C LYS A 1 25.86 -2.59 -1.35
N LEU A 2 25.99 -2.56 -0.01
CA LEU A 2 25.78 -3.73 0.87
C LEU A 2 24.34 -4.29 0.82
N TRP A 3 23.37 -3.43 0.52
CA TRP A 3 21.95 -3.78 0.42
C TRP A 3 21.65 -4.69 -0.78
N LYS A 4 22.34 -4.49 -1.90
CA LYS A 4 22.21 -5.32 -3.12
C LYS A 4 22.58 -6.78 -2.83
N LYS A 5 23.71 -7.00 -2.14
CA LYS A 5 24.16 -8.34 -1.70
C LYS A 5 23.16 -9.06 -0.78
N LYS A 6 22.41 -8.33 0.06
CA LYS A 6 21.35 -8.92 0.91
C LYS A 6 20.10 -9.28 0.10
N ALA A 7 19.75 -8.49 -0.91
CA ALA A 7 18.66 -8.82 -1.82
C ALA A 7 19.00 -10.03 -2.72
N ASP A 8 20.23 -10.10 -3.23
CA ASP A 8 20.72 -11.21 -4.07
C ASP A 8 20.77 -12.55 -3.29
N SER A 9 21.07 -12.49 -2.00
CA SER A 9 21.02 -13.65 -1.08
C SER A 9 19.59 -14.15 -0.88
N CYS A 10 18.58 -13.29 -1.04
CA CYS A 10 17.18 -13.64 -0.88
C CYS A 10 16.61 -13.98 -2.26
N LYS A 11 16.99 -15.16 -2.77
CA LYS A 11 16.44 -15.80 -3.99
C LYS A 11 14.97 -16.17 -3.82
N SER A 12 14.12 -15.26 -3.35
CA SER A 12 12.70 -15.37 -3.64
C SER A 12 12.62 -15.51 -5.16
N THR A 13 11.75 -16.37 -5.69
CA THR A 13 11.47 -16.47 -7.14
C THR A 13 10.08 -15.95 -7.48
N THR A 14 9.35 -15.48 -6.47
CA THR A 14 7.97 -15.05 -6.54
C THR A 14 7.84 -13.55 -6.25
N ASN A 15 6.85 -12.90 -6.85
CA ASN A 15 6.51 -11.53 -6.49
C ASN A 15 6.13 -11.45 -5.00
N PRO A 16 6.39 -10.32 -4.32
CA PRO A 16 5.90 -10.11 -2.96
C PRO A 16 4.40 -10.38 -2.92
N LYS A 17 3.96 -11.23 -1.99
CA LYS A 17 2.52 -11.44 -1.79
C LYS A 17 1.96 -10.15 -1.17
N LEU A 18 0.84 -9.65 -1.71
CA LEU A 18 0.19 -8.43 -1.21
C LEU A 18 -0.10 -8.49 0.29
N ASN A 19 -0.50 -9.66 0.80
CA ASN A 19 -0.77 -9.88 2.23
C ASN A 19 0.47 -9.86 3.15
N ARG A 20 1.67 -9.61 2.61
CA ARG A 20 2.91 -9.41 3.37
C ARG A 20 3.40 -7.97 3.31
N LEU A 21 2.74 -7.11 2.56
CA LEU A 21 3.06 -5.69 2.55
C LEU A 21 2.60 -5.07 3.87
N PRO A 22 3.32 -4.08 4.40
CA PRO A 22 2.77 -3.26 5.47
C PRO A 22 1.46 -2.62 4.98
N PRO A 23 0.52 -2.31 5.90
CA PRO A 23 -0.69 -1.57 5.53
C PRO A 23 -0.30 -0.22 4.89
N THR A 24 -1.11 0.24 3.94
CA THR A 24 -0.96 1.60 3.41
C THR A 24 -1.36 2.61 4.50
N GLU A 25 -0.96 3.86 4.34
CA GLU A 25 -1.26 4.93 5.30
C GLU A 25 -2.78 5.11 5.49
N GLU A 26 -3.50 5.06 4.37
CA GLU A 26 -4.96 5.14 4.28
C GLU A 26 -5.65 3.91 4.88
N ALA A 27 -4.98 2.76 4.90
CA ALA A 27 -5.47 1.59 5.62
C ALA A 27 -5.16 1.68 7.12
N LEU A 28 -4.08 2.36 7.52
CA LEU A 28 -3.64 2.45 8.91
C LEU A 28 -4.61 3.27 9.76
N ILE A 29 -5.02 4.44 9.29
CA ILE A 29 -5.91 5.37 10.01
C ILE A 29 -7.23 4.70 10.46
N PRO A 30 -8.03 4.05 9.60
CA PRO A 30 -9.26 3.40 10.03
C PRO A 30 -8.99 2.21 10.95
N ASN A 31 -7.83 1.52 10.83
CA ASN A 31 -7.46 0.45 11.76
C ASN A 31 -7.17 0.96 13.17
N ILE A 32 -6.41 2.06 13.30
CA ILE A 32 -6.13 2.69 14.59
C ILE A 32 -7.43 3.19 15.22
N SER A 33 -8.27 3.87 14.43
CA SER A 33 -9.55 4.40 14.89
C SER A 33 -10.48 3.30 15.44
N ARG A 34 -10.57 2.16 14.73
CA ARG A 34 -11.32 0.99 15.21
C ARG A 34 -10.77 0.45 16.52
N ALA A 35 -9.47 0.24 16.58
CA ALA A 35 -8.82 -0.33 17.77
C ALA A 35 -9.01 0.58 19.00
N HIS A 36 -8.89 1.89 18.80
CA HIS A 36 -9.14 2.88 19.84
C HIS A 36 -10.58 2.81 20.36
N TRP A 37 -11.58 2.81 19.46
CA TRP A 37 -12.98 2.75 19.86
C TRP A 37 -13.34 1.43 20.55
N GLN A 38 -12.84 0.30 20.05
CA GLN A 38 -13.01 -1.00 20.70
C GLN A 38 -12.42 -1.00 22.11
N LEU A 39 -11.25 -0.37 22.30
CA LEU A 39 -10.62 -0.24 23.61
C LEU A 39 -11.43 0.66 24.54
N ALA A 40 -11.97 1.77 24.04
CA ALA A 40 -12.85 2.66 24.82
C ALA A 40 -14.11 1.92 25.31
N ILE A 41 -14.79 1.18 24.45
CA ILE A 41 -15.92 0.32 24.84
C ILE A 41 -15.50 -0.72 25.87
N HIS A 42 -14.32 -1.35 25.67
CA HIS A 42 -13.81 -2.35 26.58
C HIS A 42 -13.53 -1.77 27.97
N TYR A 43 -12.95 -0.57 28.05
CA TYR A 43 -12.72 0.12 29.32
C TYR A 43 -14.02 0.46 30.04
N SER A 44 -15.07 0.82 29.29
CA SER A 44 -16.40 1.11 29.82
C SER A 44 -17.28 -0.13 29.99
N CYS A 45 -16.74 -1.36 29.96
CA CYS A 45 -17.55 -2.58 30.01
C CYS A 45 -18.37 -2.76 31.29
N MET A 46 -18.00 -2.08 32.38
CA MET A 46 -18.70 -2.09 33.66
C MET A 46 -19.59 -0.86 33.85
N GLU A 47 -19.52 0.11 32.94
CA GLU A 47 -20.35 1.29 32.99
C GLU A 47 -21.74 0.98 32.42
N PRO A 48 -22.82 1.48 33.05
CA PRO A 48 -24.17 1.25 32.55
C PRO A 48 -24.43 1.90 31.19
N ASP A 49 -23.66 2.94 30.84
CA ASP A 49 -23.76 3.65 29.57
C ASP A 49 -22.35 3.77 28.93
N PRO A 50 -22.02 2.95 27.92
CA PRO A 50 -20.73 3.02 27.26
C PRO A 50 -20.62 4.30 26.39
N PRO A 51 -19.39 4.72 26.03
CA PRO A 51 -19.17 5.91 25.21
C PRO A 51 -20.02 5.91 23.94
N ALA A 52 -20.89 6.91 23.83
CA ALA A 52 -21.70 7.11 22.63
C ALA A 52 -20.79 7.41 21.44
N GLY A 53 -20.95 6.66 20.35
CA GLY A 53 -20.15 6.87 19.15
C GLY A 53 -20.80 6.24 17.93
N ASP A 54 -20.75 6.95 16.81
CA ASP A 54 -21.14 6.37 15.52
C ASP A 54 -19.98 5.51 14.99
N PRO A 55 -20.15 4.19 14.84
CA PRO A 55 -19.10 3.31 14.33
C PRO A 55 -18.60 3.75 12.94
N CYS A 56 -19.42 4.45 12.15
CA CYS A 56 -18.96 4.94 10.85
C CYS A 56 -17.79 5.95 10.94
N LYS A 57 -17.65 6.65 12.08
CA LYS A 57 -16.51 7.55 12.35
C LYS A 57 -15.22 6.82 12.70
N PHE A 58 -15.30 5.53 13.02
CA PHE A 58 -14.18 4.75 13.52
C PHE A 58 -13.75 3.66 12.55
N GLY A 59 -14.03 3.77 11.26
CA GLY A 59 -13.58 2.81 10.25
C GLY A 59 -14.53 1.62 10.03
N TRP A 60 -15.83 1.82 10.26
CA TRP A 60 -16.88 0.91 9.80
C TRP A 60 -17.72 1.56 8.70
N THR A 61 -18.34 0.76 7.83
CA THR A 61 -19.35 1.21 6.87
C THR A 61 -20.67 0.53 7.18
N ARG A 62 -21.77 1.26 6.95
CA ARG A 62 -23.12 0.74 7.18
C ARG A 62 -23.65 0.13 5.90
N ASP A 63 -24.07 -1.12 5.98
CA ASP A 63 -24.78 -1.81 4.90
C ASP A 63 -26.26 -1.84 5.28
N GLU A 64 -27.05 -0.97 4.64
CA GLU A 64 -28.48 -0.83 4.93
C GLU A 64 -29.28 -2.06 4.48
N GLN A 65 -28.81 -2.77 3.46
CA GLN A 65 -29.49 -3.95 2.93
C GLN A 65 -29.28 -5.16 3.84
N ALA A 66 -28.04 -5.37 4.29
CA ALA A 66 -27.70 -6.43 5.23
C ALA A 66 -28.01 -6.06 6.69
N LYS A 67 -28.37 -4.79 6.97
CA LYS A 67 -28.51 -4.22 8.32
C LYS A 67 -27.28 -4.52 9.20
N ALA A 68 -26.10 -4.41 8.61
CA ALA A 68 -24.84 -4.81 9.20
C ALA A 68 -23.79 -3.69 9.12
N LEU A 69 -22.77 -3.79 9.98
CA LEU A 69 -21.58 -2.96 9.89
C LEU A 69 -20.46 -3.78 9.23
N ASN A 70 -19.91 -3.26 8.15
CA ASN A 70 -18.76 -3.83 7.46
C ASN A 70 -17.49 -3.08 7.85
N LEU A 71 -16.35 -3.75 7.82
CA LEU A 71 -15.07 -3.11 8.09
C LEU A 71 -14.63 -2.25 6.91
N LEU A 72 -14.32 -0.98 7.16
CA LEU A 72 -13.61 -0.15 6.19
C LEU A 72 -12.13 -0.52 6.21
N MET A 73 -11.76 -1.53 5.41
CA MET A 73 -10.37 -1.97 5.31
C MET A 73 -9.49 -0.94 4.59
N LEU A 74 -10.07 -0.26 3.62
CA LEU A 74 -9.42 0.76 2.81
C LEU A 74 -10.50 1.69 2.23
N PRO A 75 -10.29 3.02 2.17
CA PRO A 75 -11.23 3.93 1.52
C PRO A 75 -11.44 3.59 0.04
N THR A 76 -12.67 3.78 -0.44
CA THR A 76 -13.04 3.53 -1.84
C THR A 76 -12.16 4.34 -2.79
N GLY A 77 -11.58 3.69 -3.80
CA GLY A 77 -10.72 4.34 -4.79
C GLY A 77 -9.22 4.30 -4.46
N THR A 78 -8.85 3.91 -3.23
CA THR A 78 -7.43 3.80 -2.85
C THR A 78 -6.81 2.52 -3.40
N LYS A 79 -5.54 2.59 -3.80
CA LYS A 79 -4.78 1.41 -4.26
C LYS A 79 -4.30 0.59 -3.05
N TYR A 80 -4.39 -0.73 -3.13
CA TYR A 80 -3.94 -1.65 -2.07
C TYR A 80 -2.43 -1.61 -1.78
N ALA A 81 -1.65 -1.07 -2.69
CA ALA A 81 -0.21 -0.87 -2.55
C ALA A 81 0.26 0.19 -3.56
N PRO A 82 1.43 0.81 -3.35
CA PRO A 82 2.02 1.71 -4.33
C PRO A 82 2.18 1.05 -5.69
N ASP A 83 2.05 1.82 -6.76
CA ASP A 83 2.18 1.34 -8.14
C ASP A 83 3.52 0.64 -8.37
N ALA A 84 4.60 1.12 -7.77
CA ALA A 84 5.92 0.50 -7.87
C ALA A 84 5.94 -0.94 -7.29
N VAL A 85 5.13 -1.20 -6.26
CA VAL A 85 5.01 -2.53 -5.63
C VAL A 85 4.03 -3.42 -6.39
N LEU A 86 2.89 -2.88 -6.82
CA LEU A 86 1.94 -3.59 -7.69
C LEU A 86 2.58 -3.98 -9.03
N LYS A 87 3.42 -3.08 -9.55
CA LYS A 87 4.24 -3.25 -10.75
C LYS A 87 5.64 -3.77 -10.40
N SER A 88 5.91 -4.27 -9.18
CA SER A 88 7.17 -4.97 -8.86
C SER A 88 7.16 -6.36 -9.48
N THR A 89 6.97 -6.41 -10.80
CA THR A 89 7.11 -7.58 -11.63
C THR A 89 8.58 -7.69 -11.96
N ARG A 90 9.21 -8.73 -11.45
CA ARG A 90 10.55 -9.12 -11.90
C ARG A 90 10.46 -10.32 -12.81
N CYS A 91 11.32 -10.35 -13.81
CA CYS A 91 11.47 -11.50 -14.66
C CYS A 91 12.75 -12.26 -14.30
N ASN A 92 12.79 -13.55 -14.65
CA ASN A 92 14.00 -14.38 -14.61
C ASN A 92 14.35 -14.85 -16.04
N CYS A 93 14.11 -13.99 -17.03
CA CYS A 93 14.27 -14.33 -18.43
C CYS A 93 15.74 -14.57 -18.77
N LYS A 94 16.04 -15.76 -19.32
CA LYS A 94 17.40 -16.16 -19.72
C LYS A 94 17.61 -16.08 -21.22
N ALA A 95 16.66 -16.62 -21.99
CA ALA A 95 16.79 -16.79 -23.45
C ALA A 95 16.14 -15.66 -24.27
N SER A 96 15.02 -15.10 -23.81
CA SER A 96 14.21 -14.16 -24.60
C SER A 96 14.74 -12.73 -24.63
N GLN A 97 15.81 -12.41 -23.89
CA GLN A 97 16.36 -11.05 -23.73
C GLN A 97 15.31 -10.00 -23.33
N CYS A 98 14.18 -10.43 -22.78
CA CYS A 98 13.01 -9.60 -22.50
C CYS A 98 12.45 -8.85 -23.73
N LYS A 99 12.68 -9.35 -24.95
CA LYS A 99 12.16 -8.75 -26.20
C LYS A 99 10.67 -9.02 -26.46
N THR A 100 10.11 -10.03 -25.81
CA THR A 100 8.74 -10.49 -26.07
C THR A 100 7.91 -10.51 -24.79
N ASN A 101 6.59 -10.61 -24.94
CA ASN A 101 5.63 -10.74 -23.85
C ASN A 101 5.77 -12.05 -23.02
N ALA A 102 6.75 -12.90 -23.34
CA ALA A 102 7.18 -13.99 -22.46
C ALA A 102 7.91 -13.45 -21.21
N CYS A 103 8.44 -12.22 -21.27
CA CYS A 103 8.91 -11.51 -20.08
C CYS A 103 7.73 -10.89 -19.35
N SER A 104 7.63 -11.16 -18.05
CA SER A 104 6.58 -10.61 -17.18
C SER A 104 6.63 -9.07 -17.13
N CYS A 105 7.83 -8.47 -17.15
CA CYS A 105 8.01 -7.01 -17.21
C CYS A 105 7.52 -6.43 -18.55
N ALA A 106 7.94 -7.03 -19.69
CA ALA A 106 7.50 -6.58 -21.02
C ALA A 106 5.98 -6.71 -21.20
N LYS A 107 5.39 -7.81 -20.71
CA LYS A 107 3.93 -8.01 -20.71
C LYS A 107 3.19 -6.97 -19.88
N ALA A 108 3.77 -6.57 -18.75
CA ALA A 108 3.26 -5.50 -17.89
C ALA A 108 3.60 -4.09 -18.40
N LYS A 109 4.20 -3.97 -19.60
CA LYS A 109 4.61 -2.70 -20.24
C LYS A 109 5.53 -1.85 -19.36
N MET A 110 6.42 -2.51 -18.62
CA MET A 110 7.38 -1.88 -17.72
C MET A 110 8.79 -2.35 -18.06
N GLY A 111 9.79 -1.49 -17.90
CA GLY A 111 11.18 -1.89 -18.02
C GLY A 111 11.58 -2.91 -16.96
N CYS A 112 12.55 -3.77 -17.28
CA CYS A 112 13.22 -4.62 -16.31
C CYS A 112 14.10 -3.74 -15.41
N SER A 113 13.77 -3.71 -14.12
CA SER A 113 14.59 -3.08 -13.09
C SER A 113 15.82 -3.93 -12.77
N GLU A 114 16.74 -3.39 -11.96
CA GLU A 114 17.92 -4.12 -11.48
C GLU A 114 17.58 -5.34 -10.59
N PHE A 115 16.32 -5.52 -10.21
CA PHE A 115 15.81 -6.67 -9.47
C PHE A 115 15.41 -7.85 -10.37
N CYS A 116 15.47 -7.67 -11.69
CA CYS A 116 15.18 -8.72 -12.66
C CYS A 116 16.41 -9.61 -12.87
N GLY A 117 16.22 -10.92 -12.76
CA GLY A 117 17.28 -11.89 -13.00
C GLY A 117 17.76 -11.93 -14.46
N CYS A 118 17.18 -11.17 -15.39
CA CYS A 118 17.71 -11.06 -16.76
C CYS A 118 18.99 -10.21 -16.86
N GLY A 119 19.35 -9.47 -15.79
CA GLY A 119 20.52 -8.59 -15.73
C GLY A 119 21.70 -9.13 -14.91
N ASP A 120 21.59 -10.33 -14.30
CA ASP A 120 22.66 -10.87 -13.47
C ASP A 120 23.89 -11.28 -14.30
N GLU A 121 25.07 -11.23 -13.70
CA GLU A 121 26.40 -11.47 -14.30
C GLU A 121 26.64 -12.92 -14.81
N GLY A 122 25.60 -13.74 -14.93
CA GLY A 122 25.64 -15.12 -15.44
C GLY A 122 24.87 -15.34 -16.75
N TYR A 123 24.32 -14.28 -17.36
CA TYR A 123 23.52 -14.38 -18.58
C TYR A 123 24.28 -13.85 -19.79
N THR A 124 24.34 -14.66 -20.85
CA THR A 124 25.11 -14.41 -22.07
C THR A 124 24.58 -13.29 -22.96
N ASN A 125 23.48 -12.66 -22.57
CA ASN A 125 22.63 -11.88 -23.45
C ASN A 125 22.07 -10.66 -22.72
N GLU A 126 22.36 -9.47 -23.25
CA GLU A 126 21.94 -8.20 -22.66
C GLU A 126 20.40 -8.05 -22.64
N CYS A 127 19.84 -7.56 -21.54
CA CYS A 127 18.42 -7.29 -21.42
C CYS A 127 18.02 -6.14 -22.37
N ASN A 128 17.02 -6.39 -23.23
CA ASN A 128 16.53 -5.41 -24.22
C ASN A 128 15.33 -4.58 -23.71
N ASN A 129 14.77 -4.91 -22.56
CA ASN A 129 13.69 -4.16 -21.92
C ASN A 129 14.24 -3.42 -20.70
N LYS A 130 15.16 -2.48 -20.87
CA LYS A 130 15.80 -1.78 -19.75
C LYS A 130 14.83 -0.79 -19.10
N TRP A 131 14.92 -0.62 -17.78
CA TRP A 131 14.21 0.42 -17.04
C TRP A 131 14.58 1.82 -17.56
N ASN A 132 13.58 2.68 -17.77
CA ASN A 132 13.76 4.09 -18.12
C ASN A 132 13.24 4.96 -16.97
N GLU A 133 14.06 5.89 -16.51
CA GLU A 133 13.77 6.74 -15.34
C GLU A 133 12.65 7.75 -15.59
N ASN A 134 12.30 8.00 -16.86
CA ASN A 134 11.35 9.05 -17.26
C ASN A 134 9.90 8.55 -17.44
N GLN A 135 9.48 7.44 -16.82
CA GLN A 135 8.16 6.82 -17.05
C GLN A 135 7.13 7.04 -15.93
N TYR A 136 7.44 7.90 -14.97
CA TYR A 136 6.58 8.20 -13.82
C TYR A 136 6.66 9.70 -13.53
N GLU A 137 5.93 10.46 -14.35
CA GLU A 137 5.41 11.76 -13.88
C GLU A 137 4.38 11.43 -12.80
N SER A 138 4.65 11.88 -11.57
CA SER A 138 3.73 11.79 -10.45
C SER A 138 2.87 13.06 -10.52
N ASP A 139 1.58 12.88 -10.82
CA ASP A 139 0.56 13.93 -10.70
C ASP A 139 0.14 14.01 -9.22
N ASP A 140 1.09 14.31 -8.33
CA ASP A 140 0.80 14.65 -6.94
C ASP A 140 0.70 16.18 -6.85
N GLU A 141 -0.46 16.72 -7.23
CA GLU A 141 -0.87 18.08 -6.84
C GLU A 141 -1.40 18.01 -5.39
N ASP A 142 -0.49 18.10 -4.43
CA ASP A 142 -0.80 18.33 -3.01
C ASP A 142 -1.13 19.82 -2.80
N GLU A 143 -2.43 20.14 -2.73
CA GLU A 143 -2.92 21.38 -2.11
C GLU A 143 -4.10 21.03 -1.19
N ASN A 144 -3.87 21.00 0.12
CA ASN A 144 -4.82 21.48 1.12
C ASN A 144 -4.04 21.83 2.39
N GLU A 145 -3.74 23.12 2.52
CA GLU A 145 -3.40 23.76 3.79
C GLU A 145 -4.72 23.98 4.55
N ASP A 146 -5.15 23.01 5.36
CA ASP A 146 -6.27 23.23 6.27
C ASP A 146 -5.76 23.91 7.56
N GLU A 147 -6.07 25.20 7.65
CA GLU A 147 -5.84 26.13 8.75
C GLU A 147 -6.57 25.63 10.01
N PHE A 148 -5.81 25.38 11.08
CA PHE A 148 -6.33 24.93 12.38
C PHE A 148 -6.69 26.18 13.20
N GLU A 149 -7.97 26.53 13.24
CA GLU A 149 -8.48 27.58 14.14
C GLU A 149 -8.77 26.97 15.52
N ASP A 150 -7.88 27.26 16.49
CA ASP A 150 -8.09 26.98 17.91
C ASP A 150 -9.05 28.04 18.49
N GLU A 151 -10.32 27.70 18.71
CA GLU A 151 -11.24 28.51 19.51
C GLU A 151 -11.15 28.09 20.99
N ASP A 152 -10.32 28.80 21.75
CA ASP A 152 -10.36 28.80 23.22
C ASP A 152 -11.54 29.66 23.71
N GLU A 153 -12.67 29.03 24.06
CA GLU A 153 -13.73 29.69 24.84
C GLU A 153 -13.44 29.54 26.35
N ASP A 154 -12.71 30.52 26.90
CA ASP A 154 -12.77 30.86 28.32
C ASP A 154 -14.13 31.50 28.61
N ASN A 155 -14.97 30.85 29.41
CA ASN A 155 -16.12 31.48 30.03
C ASN A 155 -16.05 31.29 31.55
N GLU A 156 -15.52 32.32 32.21
CA GLU A 156 -15.72 32.57 33.64
C GLU A 156 -17.10 33.24 33.82
N ASP A 157 -17.99 32.62 34.60
CA ASP A 157 -18.94 33.28 35.51
C ASP A 157 -19.46 32.29 36.58
#